data_AF-A0A9D4NAZ1-F1
#
_entry.id   AF-A0A9D4NAZ1-F1
#
_cell.length_a   1.000
_cell.length_b   1.000
_cell.length_c   1.000
_cell.angle_alpha   90.00
_cell.angle_beta   90.00
_cell.angle_gamma   90.00
#
_symmetry.space_group_name_H-M   'P 1'
#
loop_
_entity.id
_entity.type
_entity.pdbx_description
1 polymer ?
#
loop_
_entity_poly.entity_id
_entity_poly.type
_entity_poly.pdbx_seq_one_letter_code
_entity_poly.pdbx_strand_id
1 'polypeptide(L)'
;MQARSPCIYCIGSPMNECVPVSQNTTVLQKSASPSPDGSYIFYERQVTVTVEFTCAGPRSAGNAATTSATTKTTTKAPAEDIPLAK
;
A
#
# COMPACT_ATOMS: atom_id res chain seq x y z
N MET A 1 5.78 -0.26 12.79
CA MET A 1 5.58 1.10 13.38
C MET A 1 4.62 1.82 12.45
N GLN A 2 3.55 2.42 12.97
CA GLN A 2 2.61 3.21 12.17
C GLN A 2 2.74 4.66 12.62
N ALA A 3 3.00 5.57 11.69
CA ALA A 3 3.06 6.99 12.03
C ALA A 3 1.65 7.43 12.49
N ARG A 4 1.57 8.06 13.67
CA ARG A 4 0.34 8.66 14.19
C ARG A 4 0.40 10.17 13.96
N SER A 5 -0.72 10.77 13.53
CA SER A 5 -0.74 12.22 13.30
C SER A 5 -0.58 12.95 14.63
N PRO A 6 0.36 13.90 14.75
CA PRO A 6 0.47 14.73 15.95
C PRO A 6 -0.61 15.84 16.00
N CYS A 7 -1.34 16.08 14.91
CA CYS A 7 -2.29 17.19 14.80
C CYS A 7 -3.40 16.93 13.78
N ILE A 8 -4.51 17.67 13.91
CA ILE A 8 -5.60 17.71 12.91
C ILE A 8 -5.28 18.74 11.83
N TYR A 9 -4.73 19.90 12.23
CA TYR A 9 -4.37 21.00 11.36
C TYR A 9 -2.86 21.23 11.34
N CYS A 10 -2.40 21.90 10.29
CA CYS A 10 -1.01 22.28 10.14
C CYS A 10 -0.61 23.41 11.10
N ILE A 11 0.56 23.27 11.70
CA ILE A 11 1.13 24.31 12.58
C ILE A 11 1.33 25.58 11.76
N GLY A 12 0.77 26.70 12.22
CA GLY A 12 0.85 27.99 11.53
C GLY A 12 -0.09 28.13 10.33
N SER A 13 -0.90 27.12 10.00
CA SER A 13 -1.87 27.18 8.89
C SER A 13 -3.17 26.46 9.26
N PRO A 14 -4.07 27.09 10.02
CA PRO A 14 -5.29 26.46 10.53
C PRO A 14 -6.30 26.07 9.44
N MET A 15 -6.15 26.61 8.23
CA MET A 15 -6.98 26.26 7.06
C MET A 15 -6.48 25.02 6.31
N ASN A 16 -5.30 24.50 6.66
CA ASN A 16 -4.70 23.33 6.03
C ASN A 16 -4.75 22.14 6.98
N GLU A 17 -5.11 20.98 6.45
CA GLU A 17 -5.26 19.75 7.20
C GLU A 17 -3.97 18.94 7.16
N CYS A 18 -3.68 18.28 8.28
CA CYS A 18 -2.58 17.32 8.37
C CYS A 18 -3.09 15.97 7.85
N VAL A 19 -2.65 15.57 6.67
CA VAL A 19 -3.13 14.36 6.00
C VAL A 19 -2.05 13.27 5.99
N PRO A 20 -2.42 12.01 6.23
CA PRO A 20 -1.47 10.90 6.20
C PRO A 20 -1.05 10.58 4.76
N VAL A 21 0.25 10.41 4.55
CA VAL A 21 0.80 9.81 3.34
C VAL A 21 1.03 8.34 3.62
N SER A 22 0.37 7.48 2.86
CA SER A 22 0.40 6.04 3.05
C SER A 22 0.96 5.33 1.83
N GLN A 23 1.69 4.24 2.06
CA GLN A 23 2.28 3.39 1.03
C GLN A 23 1.90 1.94 1.27
N ASN A 24 1.72 1.19 0.19
CA ASN A 24 1.54 -0.25 0.27
C ASN A 24 2.91 -0.92 0.37
N THR A 25 3.07 -1.80 1.34
CA THR A 25 4.27 -2.62 1.52
C THR A 25 3.88 -4.08 1.65
N THR A 26 4.77 -4.98 1.21
CA THR A 26 4.61 -6.41 1.42
C THR A 26 5.31 -6.80 2.72
N VAL A 27 4.65 -7.59 3.56
CA VAL A 27 5.22 -8.15 4.79
C VAL A 27 5.05 -9.66 4.79
N LEU A 28 6.00 -10.36 5.42
CA LEU A 28 5.82 -11.78 5.74
C LEU A 28 4.99 -11.90 7.02
N GLN A 29 3.80 -12.47 6.90
CA GLN A 29 2.91 -12.73 8.01
C GLN A 29 3.02 -14.20 8.43
N LYS A 30 3.25 -14.40 9.73
CA LYS A 30 3.25 -15.71 10.38
C LYS A 30 1.82 -16.25 10.47
N SER A 31 1.63 -17.55 10.23
CA SER A 31 0.34 -18.23 10.42
C SER A 31 -0.17 -18.09 11.85
N ALA A 32 -1.49 -18.00 12.00
CA ALA A 32 -2.13 -17.84 13.31
C ALA A 32 -1.88 -19.05 14.22
N SER A 33 -1.85 -20.24 13.62
CA SER A 33 -1.60 -21.51 14.30
C SER A 33 -0.40 -22.22 13.66
N PRO A 34 0.37 -23.00 14.43
CA PRO A 34 1.39 -23.86 13.87
C PRO A 34 0.75 -25.00 13.07
N SER A 35 1.50 -25.49 12.09
CA SER A 35 1.21 -26.70 11.34
C SER A 35 1.33 -27.95 12.24
N PRO A 36 0.83 -29.12 11.80
CA PRO A 36 0.87 -30.36 12.60
C PRO A 36 2.29 -30.82 12.99
N ASP A 37 3.30 -30.43 12.22
CA ASP A 37 4.72 -30.64 12.45
C ASP A 37 5.34 -29.62 13.43
N GLY A 38 4.55 -28.69 13.96
CA GLY A 38 4.97 -27.65 14.90
C GLY A 38 5.64 -26.43 14.25
N SER A 39 5.81 -26.43 12.93
CA SER A 39 6.34 -25.29 12.18
C SER A 39 5.28 -24.20 11.99
N TYR A 40 5.73 -22.99 11.67
CA TYR A 40 4.83 -21.90 11.26
C TYR A 40 5.06 -21.59 9.78
N ILE A 41 3.95 -21.38 9.08
CA ILE A 41 3.99 -20.97 7.68
C ILE A 41 4.04 -19.45 7.63
N PHE A 42 4.93 -18.92 6.78
CA PHE A 42 4.99 -17.50 6.48
C PHE A 42 4.43 -17.26 5.08
N TYR A 43 3.52 -16.30 4.95
CA TYR A 43 2.95 -15.90 3.67
C TYR A 43 3.10 -14.40 3.47
N GLU A 44 3.22 -13.99 2.22
CA GLU A 44 3.27 -12.57 1.88
C GLU A 44 1.87 -11.95 1.99
N ARG A 45 1.80 -10.79 2.65
CA ARG A 45 0.58 -9.98 2.73
C ARG A 45 0.93 -8.55 2.40
N GLN A 46 0.11 -7.92 1.55
CA GLN A 46 0.19 -6.49 1.32
C GLN A 46 -0.52 -5.74 2.46
N VAL A 47 0.15 -4.75 3.03
CA VAL A 47 -0.37 -3.88 4.09
C VAL A 47 -0.12 -2.43 3.72
N THR A 48 -1.09 -1.58 4.02
CA THR A 48 -0.94 -0.12 3.86
C THR A 48 -0.36 0.44 5.15
N VAL A 49 0.78 1.14 5.05
CA VAL A 49 1.45 1.79 6.16
C VAL A 49 1.49 3.29 5.95
N THR A 50 1.18 4.05 6.99
CA THR A 50 1.39 5.50 6.99
C THR A 50 2.85 5.78 7.28
N VAL A 51 3.53 6.40 6.31
CA VAL A 51 4.97 6.67 6.36
C VAL A 51 5.27 8.08 6.86
N GLU A 52 4.42 9.05 6.54
CA GLU A 52 4.58 10.45 6.93
C GLU A 52 3.22 11.17 6.96
N PHE A 53 3.25 12.43 7.35
CA PHE A 53 2.12 13.34 7.27
C PHE A 53 2.53 14.58 6.49
N THR A 54 1.59 15.13 5.71
CA THR A 54 1.82 16.35 4.94
C THR A 54 0.67 17.33 5.14
N CYS A 55 0.90 18.59 4.77
CA CYS A 55 -0.07 19.66 4.87
C CYS A 55 -0.81 19.83 3.55
N ALA A 56 -2.10 19.51 3.53
CA ALA A 56 -2.96 19.71 2.38
C ALA A 56 -3.88 20.92 2.59
N GLY A 57 -3.89 21.82 1.61
CA GLY A 57 -4.87 22.90 1.57
C GLY A 57 -6.29 22.38 1.25
N PRO A 58 -7.31 23.24 1.40
CA PRO A 58 -8.68 22.89 1.08
C PRO A 58 -8.77 22.40 -0.38
N ARG A 59 -9.51 21.30 -0.56
CA ARG A 59 -9.64 20.60 -1.84
C ARG A 59 -10.26 21.54 -2.88
N SER A 60 -9.42 22.18 -3.68
CA SER A 60 -9.88 22.97 -4.83
C SER A 60 -10.52 22.00 -5.82
N ALA A 61 -11.78 22.22 -6.21
CA ALA A 61 -12.57 21.32 -7.04
C ALA A 61 -12.00 21.02 -8.46
N GLY A 62 -10.77 21.47 -8.77
CA GLY A 62 -10.18 21.43 -10.11
C GLY A 62 -8.93 20.58 -10.29
N ASN A 63 -8.21 20.15 -9.25
CA ASN A 63 -6.98 19.38 -9.42
C ASN A 63 -6.88 18.22 -8.42
N ALA A 64 -7.66 17.17 -8.67
CA ALA A 64 -7.33 15.85 -8.16
C ALA A 64 -6.12 15.34 -8.95
N ALA A 65 -4.91 15.73 -8.55
CA ALA A 65 -3.72 14.95 -8.85
C ALA A 65 -3.83 13.67 -8.02
N THR A 66 -4.67 12.75 -8.47
CA THR A 66 -4.74 11.39 -7.98
C THR A 66 -3.36 10.81 -8.28
N THR A 67 -2.51 10.64 -7.26
CA THR A 67 -1.40 9.69 -7.32
C THR A 67 -2.03 8.30 -7.36
N SER A 68 -2.63 7.96 -8.50
CA SER A 68 -2.90 6.58 -8.87
C SER A 68 -1.54 5.92 -8.90
N ALA A 69 -1.25 5.11 -7.88
CA ALA A 69 -0.23 4.09 -7.98
C ALA A 69 -0.50 3.37 -9.31
N THR A 70 0.38 3.59 -10.30
CA THR A 70 0.28 2.92 -11.58
C THR A 70 0.55 1.45 -11.29
N THR A 71 -0.50 0.67 -11.08
CA THR A 71 -0.42 -0.76 -11.34
C THR A 71 -0.12 -0.89 -12.82
N LYS A 72 1.16 -1.06 -13.17
CA LYS A 72 1.55 -1.62 -14.45
C LYS A 72 1.01 -3.06 -14.45
N THR A 73 -0.24 -3.23 -14.83
CA THR A 73 -0.73 -4.53 -15.30
C THR A 73 -0.06 -4.74 -16.65
N THR A 74 1.09 -5.41 -16.62
CA THR A 74 1.73 -5.89 -17.85
C THR A 74 0.92 -7.09 -18.31
N THR A 75 -0.16 -6.85 -19.06
CA THR A 75 -0.85 -7.92 -19.79
C THR A 75 -0.16 -8.09 -21.13
N LYS A 76 0.63 -9.16 -21.25
CA LYS A 76 1.11 -9.75 -22.52
C LYS A 76 1.51 -11.19 -22.16
N ALA A 77 1.00 -12.27 -22.73
CA ALA A 77 0.02 -12.56 -23.78
C ALA A 77 -0.52 -13.99 -23.51
N PRO A 78 -1.62 -14.46 -24.12
CA PRO A 78 -1.89 -15.89 -24.20
C PRO A 78 -0.79 -16.53 -25.08
N ALA A 79 -0.11 -17.54 -24.55
CA ALA A 79 0.81 -18.36 -25.34
C ALA A 79 0.15 -19.73 -25.57
N GLU A 80 -0.23 -19.94 -26.82
CA GLU A 80 -0.50 -21.23 -27.46
C GLU A 80 0.57 -22.27 -27.16
N ASP A 81 0.10 -23.52 -27.04
CA ASP A 81 0.65 -24.75 -27.64
C ASP A 81 2.19 -24.93 -27.67
N ILE A 82 2.70 -25.80 -26.80
CA ILE A 82 4.02 -26.42 -26.98
C ILE A 82 3.82 -27.95 -26.93
N PRO A 83 4.05 -28.68 -28.04
CA PRO A 83 3.94 -30.14 -28.07
C PRO A 83 5.10 -30.84 -27.35
N LEU A 84 4.74 -31.98 -26.76
CA LEU A 84 5.59 -32.96 -26.11
C LEU A 84 6.73 -33.40 -27.04
N ALA A 85 7.96 -33.25 -26.57
CA ALA A 85 9.15 -33.73 -27.27
C ALA A 85 9.16 -35.27 -27.36
N LYS A 86 9.78 -35.71 -28.45
CA LYS A 86 9.90 -37.07 -28.97
C LYS A 86 10.72 -38.01 -28.08
#